data_AF-A0A401KDK2-F1
#
_entry.id   AF-A0A401KDK2-F1
#
_cell.length_a   1.000
_cell.length_b   1.000
_cell.length_c   1.000
_cell.angle_alpha   90.00
_cell.angle_beta   90.00
_cell.angle_gamma   90.00
#
_symmetry.space_group_name_H-M   'P 1'
#
loop_
_entity.id
_entity.type
_entity.pdbx_description
1 polymer ?
#
loop_
_entity_poly.entity_id
_entity_poly.type
_entity_poly.pdbx_seq_one_letter_code
_entity_poly.pdbx_strand_id
1 'polypeptide(L)'
;MAEHRDQHSRIRANLLTNVAGRVTPLIRARGWKLGTLYEVYPDDTNLLGLNYNQGERIFIRLRSAINEYLPLPEIIDIMLHELAHVEHPNHGPEFVMLWEQLRWEFGYNSGNGNRQDHSGIHISDQLIIPDKTDANTTVCPI
;
A
#
# COMPACT_ATOMS: atom_id res chain seq x y z
N MET A 1 22.43 12.16 -21.88
CA MET A 1 21.47 11.05 -21.56
C MET A 1 21.64 10.49 -20.14
N ALA A 2 22.72 10.78 -19.39
CA ALA A 2 22.89 10.30 -18.00
C ALA A 2 22.09 11.10 -16.94
N GLU A 3 21.92 12.42 -17.12
CA GLU A 3 21.25 13.28 -16.11
C GLU A 3 19.77 12.95 -15.88
N HIS A 4 19.03 12.54 -16.91
CA HIS A 4 17.59 12.22 -16.80
C HIS A 4 17.33 10.92 -16.01
N ARG A 5 18.23 9.93 -16.16
CA ARG A 5 18.20 8.69 -15.38
C ARG A 5 18.49 8.96 -13.89
N ASP A 6 19.37 9.92 -13.61
CA ASP A 6 19.71 10.32 -12.26
C ASP A 6 18.53 11.01 -11.55
N GLN A 7 17.85 11.92 -12.24
CA GLN A 7 16.68 12.63 -11.68
C GLN A 7 15.51 11.69 -11.35
N HIS A 8 15.16 10.76 -12.25
CA HIS A 8 14.12 9.77 -11.98
C HIS A 8 14.49 8.87 -10.79
N SER A 9 15.74 8.44 -10.69
CA SER A 9 16.22 7.63 -9.57
C SER A 9 16.11 8.37 -8.23
N ARG A 10 16.44 9.67 -8.22
CA ARG A 10 16.32 10.52 -7.03
C ARG A 10 14.88 10.78 -6.60
N ILE A 11 13.98 11.06 -7.54
CA ILE A 11 12.55 11.26 -7.24
C ILE A 11 11.96 9.98 -6.65
N ARG A 12 12.23 8.83 -7.26
CA ARG A 12 11.82 7.52 -6.74
C ARG A 12 12.32 7.28 -5.32
N ALA A 13 13.61 7.48 -5.07
CA ALA A 13 14.19 7.27 -3.74
C ALA A 13 13.57 8.21 -2.69
N ASN A 14 13.34 9.47 -3.05
CA ASN A 14 12.69 10.45 -2.18
C ASN A 14 11.23 10.05 -1.87
N LEU A 15 10.48 9.58 -2.86
CA LEU A 15 9.10 9.10 -2.68
C LEU A 15 9.05 7.88 -1.76
N LEU A 16 9.87 6.85 -2.00
CA LEU A 16 9.93 5.67 -1.14
C LEU A 16 10.33 6.02 0.30
N THR A 17 11.29 6.91 0.47
CA THR A 17 11.72 7.39 1.80
C THR A 17 10.60 8.15 2.51
N ASN A 18 9.87 9.00 1.78
CA ASN A 18 8.74 9.77 2.30
C ASN A 18 7.59 8.85 2.73
N VAL A 19 7.23 7.88 1.88
CA VAL A 19 6.20 6.87 2.19
C VAL A 19 6.58 6.08 3.44
N ALA A 20 7.79 5.50 3.47
CA ALA A 20 8.27 4.72 4.61
C ALA A 20 8.27 5.54 5.91
N GLY A 21 8.72 6.80 5.85
CA GLY A 21 8.71 7.71 7.01
C GLY A 21 7.31 7.97 7.55
N ARG A 22 6.31 8.10 6.68
CA ARG A 22 4.91 8.36 7.07
C ARG A 22 4.21 7.15 7.69
N VAL A 23 4.52 5.93 7.25
CA VAL A 23 3.90 4.70 7.78
C VAL A 23 4.67 4.08 8.97
N THR A 24 5.91 4.53 9.22
CA THR A 24 6.73 4.07 10.36
C THR A 24 6.01 4.14 11.71
N PRO A 25 5.24 5.21 12.05
CA PRO A 25 4.48 5.25 13.29
C PRO A 25 3.45 4.11 13.43
N LEU A 26 2.73 3.77 12.34
CA LEU A 26 1.74 2.69 12.31
C LEU A 26 2.41 1.33 12.55
N ILE A 27 3.50 1.07 11.82
CA ILE A 27 4.31 -0.15 11.94
C ILE A 27 4.81 -0.32 13.39
N ARG A 28 5.34 0.76 13.99
CA ARG A 28 5.84 0.74 15.37
C ARG A 28 4.73 0.51 16.39
N ALA A 29 3.58 1.15 16.23
CA ALA A 29 2.44 1.00 17.13
C ALA A 29 1.93 -0.46 17.20
N ARG A 30 2.08 -1.20 16.10
CA ARG A 30 1.62 -2.59 15.95
C ARG A 30 2.72 -3.64 16.19
N GLY A 31 3.95 -3.21 16.46
CA GLY A 31 5.09 -4.12 16.63
C GLY A 31 5.52 -4.86 15.35
N TRP A 32 5.05 -4.39 14.19
CA TRP A 32 5.45 -4.93 12.89
C TRP A 32 6.89 -4.53 12.54
N LYS A 33 7.48 -5.24 11.58
CA LYS A 33 8.78 -4.90 11.00
C LYS A 33 8.61 -4.67 9.51
N LEU A 34 9.05 -3.49 9.06
CA LEU A 34 9.20 -3.22 7.63
C LEU A 34 10.66 -3.48 7.26
N GLY A 35 10.90 -4.46 6.41
CA GLY A 35 12.25 -4.77 5.93
C GLY A 35 12.67 -3.78 4.85
N THR A 36 12.38 -4.06 3.58
CA THR A 36 12.74 -3.17 2.47
C THR A 36 11.54 -2.81 1.59
N LEU A 37 11.45 -1.52 1.23
CA LEU A 37 10.42 -0.99 0.35
C LEU A 37 11.01 -0.73 -1.05
N TYR A 38 10.38 -1.29 -2.07
CA TYR A 38 10.79 -1.21 -3.46
C TYR A 38 9.69 -0.62 -4.34
N GLU A 39 10.08 -0.17 -5.52
CA GLU A 39 9.13 0.10 -6.59
C GLU A 39 8.90 -1.16 -7.44
N VAL A 40 7.66 -1.41 -7.85
CA VAL A 40 7.32 -2.33 -8.95
C VAL A 40 6.68 -1.57 -10.11
N TYR A 41 6.98 -1.98 -11.35
CA TYR A 41 6.40 -1.41 -12.56
C TYR A 41 6.24 -2.50 -13.63
N PRO A 42 5.26 -3.40 -13.46
CA PRO A 42 5.02 -4.47 -14.40
C PRO A 42 4.17 -4.00 -15.58
N ASP A 43 4.14 -4.80 -16.65
CA ASP A 43 3.27 -4.56 -17.81
C ASP A 43 1.78 -4.70 -17.43
N ASP A 44 1.49 -5.54 -16.42
CA ASP A 44 0.15 -5.62 -15.83
C ASP A 44 -0.15 -4.34 -15.05
N THR A 45 -1.08 -3.54 -15.57
CA THR A 45 -1.43 -2.25 -14.97
C THR A 45 -2.21 -2.38 -13.68
N ASN A 46 -2.79 -3.54 -13.41
CA ASN A 46 -3.62 -3.78 -12.22
C ASN A 46 -2.77 -4.15 -11.01
N LEU A 47 -1.50 -4.54 -11.21
CA LEU A 47 -0.59 -4.82 -10.11
C LEU A 47 -0.06 -3.53 -9.48
N LEU A 48 -0.65 -3.12 -8.36
CA LEU A 48 -0.23 -1.92 -7.64
C LEU A 48 0.74 -2.21 -6.48
N GLY A 49 0.79 -3.43 -5.96
CA GLY A 49 1.69 -3.77 -4.88
C GLY A 49 1.91 -5.27 -4.69
N LEU A 50 2.94 -5.60 -3.90
CA LEU A 50 3.29 -6.95 -3.48
C LEU A 50 3.83 -6.92 -2.05
N ASN A 51 3.37 -7.84 -1.22
CA ASN A 51 3.94 -8.09 0.11
C ASN A 51 4.54 -9.50 0.18
N TYR A 52 5.83 -9.56 0.52
CA TYR A 52 6.54 -10.79 0.80
C TYR A 52 6.83 -10.93 2.29
N ASN A 53 6.57 -12.13 2.82
CA ASN A 53 6.88 -12.52 4.20
C ASN A 53 6.39 -11.52 5.25
N GLN A 54 5.13 -11.09 5.15
CA GLN A 54 4.49 -10.22 6.15
C GLN A 54 5.29 -8.93 6.43
N GLY A 55 5.74 -8.25 5.37
CA GLY A 55 6.43 -6.97 5.45
C GLY A 55 7.95 -7.02 5.38
N GLU A 56 8.56 -8.20 5.17
CA GLU A 56 10.00 -8.31 4.92
C GLU A 56 10.39 -7.54 3.64
N ARG A 57 9.63 -7.72 2.57
CA ARG A 57 9.80 -6.93 1.35
C ARG A 57 8.44 -6.51 0.84
N ILE A 58 8.27 -5.20 0.67
CA ILE A 58 7.07 -4.62 0.09
C ILE A 58 7.47 -3.93 -1.21
N PHE A 59 6.70 -4.17 -2.26
CA PHE A 59 6.81 -3.47 -3.52
C PHE A 59 5.55 -2.67 -3.73
N ILE A 60 5.70 -1.41 -4.14
CA ILE A 60 4.57 -0.54 -4.46
C ILE A 60 4.77 0.09 -5.83
N ARG A 61 3.68 0.30 -6.56
CA ARG A 61 3.70 1.01 -7.82
C ARG A 61 3.70 2.50 -7.55
N LEU A 62 4.70 3.20 -8.09
CA LEU A 62 4.79 4.66 -7.96
C LEU A 62 4.33 5.38 -9.22
N ARG A 63 4.10 4.67 -10.32
CA ARG A 63 3.84 5.25 -11.65
C ARG A 63 2.63 4.63 -12.33
N SER A 64 1.89 5.45 -13.08
CA SER A 64 0.78 5.03 -13.93
C SER A 64 1.26 4.26 -15.17
N ALA A 65 0.34 3.68 -15.93
CA ALA A 65 0.64 2.98 -17.19
C ALA A 65 1.36 3.85 -18.24
N ILE A 66 1.24 5.18 -18.14
CA ILE A 66 1.92 6.15 -19.02
C ILE A 66 3.24 6.69 -18.42
N ASN A 67 3.76 6.03 -17.39
CA ASN A 67 5.05 6.30 -16.74
C ASN A 67 5.12 7.66 -16.02
N GLU A 68 3.98 8.20 -15.59
CA GLU A 68 3.89 9.39 -14.73
C GLU A 68 3.76 8.98 -13.25
N TYR A 69 4.35 9.74 -12.33
CA TYR A 69 4.23 9.43 -10.91
C TYR A 69 2.80 9.61 -10.39
N LEU A 70 2.32 8.62 -9.64
CA LEU A 70 1.03 8.68 -8.97
C LEU A 70 1.06 9.76 -7.87
N PRO A 71 -0.09 10.38 -7.56
CA PRO A 71 -0.21 11.26 -6.42
C PRO A 71 0.19 10.56 -5.11
N LEU A 72 0.86 11.30 -4.21
CA LEU A 72 1.28 10.74 -2.92
C LEU A 72 0.14 10.09 -2.12
N PRO A 73 -1.10 10.63 -2.07
CA PRO A 73 -2.20 9.96 -1.36
C PRO A 73 -2.49 8.56 -1.88
N GLU A 74 -2.45 8.35 -3.19
CA GLU A 74 -2.67 7.04 -3.83
C GLU A 74 -1.51 6.07 -3.54
N ILE A 75 -0.27 6.57 -3.53
CA ILE A 75 0.88 5.73 -3.15
C ILE A 75 0.79 5.30 -1.68
N ILE A 76 0.31 6.20 -0.79
CA ILE A 76 0.09 5.86 0.62
C ILE A 76 -1.01 4.82 0.76
N ASP A 77 -2.12 4.99 0.04
CA ASP A 77 -3.25 4.06 -0.02
C ASP A 77 -2.81 2.63 -0.32
N ILE A 78 -2.01 2.48 -1.39
CA ILE A 78 -1.36 1.22 -1.79
C ILE A 78 -0.46 0.70 -0.65
N MET A 79 0.36 1.56 -0.04
CA MET A 79 1.22 1.14 1.07
C MET A 79 0.41 0.63 2.28
N LEU A 80 -0.70 1.27 2.62
CA LEU A 80 -1.57 0.83 3.73
C LEU A 80 -2.26 -0.50 3.41
N HIS A 81 -2.63 -0.72 2.15
CA HIS A 81 -3.13 -2.01 1.66
C HIS A 81 -2.10 -3.11 1.87
N GLU A 82 -0.86 -2.89 1.41
CA GLU A 82 0.22 -3.86 1.57
C GLU A 82 0.55 -4.10 3.05
N LEU A 83 0.39 -3.11 3.93
CA LEU A 83 0.55 -3.32 5.37
C LEU A 83 -0.55 -4.20 5.97
N ALA A 84 -1.78 -4.16 5.47
CA ALA A 84 -2.84 -5.06 5.94
C ALA A 84 -2.50 -6.54 5.64
N HIS A 85 -1.73 -6.81 4.58
CA HIS A 85 -1.21 -8.16 4.30
C HIS A 85 -0.21 -8.70 5.32
N VAL A 86 0.31 -7.87 6.23
CA VAL A 86 1.15 -8.35 7.35
C VAL A 86 0.37 -9.29 8.27
N GLU A 87 -0.92 -9.01 8.51
CA GLU A 87 -1.78 -9.85 9.36
C GLU A 87 -2.77 -10.70 8.55
N HIS A 88 -3.25 -10.19 7.41
CA HIS A 88 -4.29 -10.82 6.62
C HIS A 88 -3.85 -11.02 5.16
N PRO A 89 -3.33 -12.21 4.80
CA PRO A 89 -2.79 -12.45 3.45
C PRO A 89 -3.87 -12.48 2.36
N ASN A 90 -5.12 -12.73 2.73
CA ASN A 90 -6.27 -12.79 1.81
C ASN A 90 -7.16 -11.56 2.00
N HIS A 91 -7.77 -11.07 0.92
CA HIS A 91 -8.70 -9.92 0.89
C HIS A 91 -10.09 -10.23 1.49
N GLY A 92 -10.14 -10.86 2.66
CA GLY A 92 -11.36 -11.12 3.40
C GLY A 92 -11.89 -9.89 4.16
N PRO A 93 -13.03 -10.02 4.86
CA PRO A 93 -13.58 -8.94 5.68
C PRO A 93 -12.60 -8.38 6.70
N GLU A 94 -11.79 -9.23 7.34
CA GLU A 94 -10.78 -8.83 8.32
C GLU A 94 -9.68 -7.99 7.69
N PHE A 95 -9.25 -8.31 6.47
CA PHE A 95 -8.30 -7.51 5.70
C PHE A 95 -8.86 -6.11 5.45
N VAL A 96 -10.11 -6.02 4.95
CA VAL A 96 -10.75 -4.74 4.65
C VAL A 96 -10.89 -3.89 5.91
N MET A 97 -11.30 -4.50 7.02
CA MET A 97 -11.40 -3.82 8.32
C MET A 97 -10.05 -3.26 8.79
N LEU A 98 -8.98 -4.07 8.67
CA LEU A 98 -7.64 -3.62 9.04
C LEU A 98 -7.15 -2.49 8.13
N TRP A 99 -7.39 -2.58 6.82
CA TRP A 99 -6.99 -1.54 5.88
C TRP A 99 -7.70 -0.21 6.16
N GLU A 100 -9.02 -0.24 6.41
CA GLU A 100 -9.78 0.95 6.83
C GLU A 100 -9.30 1.53 8.16
N GLN A 101 -8.97 0.66 9.13
CA GLN A 101 -8.38 1.09 10.39
C GLN A 101 -7.03 1.80 10.16
N LEU A 102 -6.16 1.25 9.31
CA LEU A 102 -4.86 1.86 8.98
C LEU A 102 -5.03 3.23 8.31
N ARG A 103 -6.01 3.39 7.41
CA ARG A 103 -6.34 4.69 6.79
C ARG A 103 -6.79 5.72 7.81
N TRP A 104 -7.61 5.30 8.76
CA TRP A 104 -8.07 6.16 9.84
C TRP A 104 -6.92 6.57 10.77
N GLU A 105 -6.08 5.62 11.20
CA GLU A 105 -4.90 5.86 12.05
C GLU A 105 -3.87 6.76 11.34
N PHE A 106 -3.72 6.62 10.02
CA PHE A 106 -2.87 7.49 9.21
C PHE A 106 -3.40 8.94 9.14
N GLY A 107 -4.71 9.12 9.30
CA GLY A 107 -5.38 10.41 9.16
C GLY A 107 -5.88 10.71 7.74
N TYR A 108 -6.03 9.70 6.88
CA TYR A 108 -6.52 9.86 5.50
C TYR A 108 -7.92 10.52 5.46
N ASN A 109 -8.75 10.22 6.47
CA ASN A 109 -10.11 10.76 6.61
C ASN A 109 -10.19 12.06 7.45
N SER A 110 -9.07 12.74 7.74
CA SER A 110 -9.07 13.99 8.52
C SER A 110 -9.44 15.23 7.68
N GLY A 111 -10.61 15.18 7.05
CA GLY A 111 -11.29 16.35 6.50
C GLY A 111 -12.60 16.57 7.26
N ASN A 112 -12.56 17.39 8.32
CA ASN A 112 -13.71 17.86 9.10
C ASN A 112 -14.60 16.79 9.78
N GLY A 113 -14.55 16.78 11.12
CA GLY A 113 -15.77 16.72 11.93
C GLY A 113 -16.40 15.35 12.19
N ASN A 114 -16.39 15.02 13.48
CA ASN A 114 -17.26 14.10 14.19
C ASN A 114 -16.84 12.62 14.24
N ARG A 115 -16.53 12.19 15.46
CA ARG A 115 -16.57 10.80 15.89
C ARG A 115 -17.91 10.22 15.44
N GLN A 116 -17.88 9.23 14.57
CA GLN A 116 -19.00 8.32 14.40
C GLN A 116 -18.56 6.95 14.89
N ASP A 117 -19.33 6.51 15.87
CA ASP A 117 -19.37 5.19 16.44
C ASP A 117 -19.54 4.07 15.39
N HIS A 118 -19.20 2.88 15.85
CA HIS A 118 -19.18 1.63 15.10
C HIS A 118 -20.62 1.16 14.82
N SER A 119 -21.21 1.56 13.70
CA SER A 119 -22.23 0.78 12.98
C SER A 119 -22.65 1.47 11.69
N GLY A 120 -22.04 1.11 10.55
CA GLY A 120 -22.38 1.75 9.28
C GLY A 120 -21.53 1.24 8.12
N ILE A 121 -21.55 -0.07 7.91
CA ILE A 121 -20.93 -0.69 6.75
C ILE A 121 -21.72 -0.26 5.50
N HIS A 122 -21.12 0.60 4.67
CA HIS A 122 -21.52 0.80 3.28
C HIS A 122 -20.41 0.23 2.40
N ILE A 123 -20.58 -1.03 2.00
CA ILE A 123 -19.68 -1.72 1.08
C ILE A 123 -20.08 -1.27 -0.32
N SER A 124 -19.19 -0.59 -1.03
CA SER A 124 -19.32 -0.47 -2.49
C SER A 124 -18.69 -1.69 -3.12
N ASP A 125 -19.50 -2.43 -3.87
CA ASP A 125 -19.15 -3.63 -4.62
C ASP A 125 -17.95 -3.39 -5.55
N GLN A 126 -16.87 -4.14 -5.30
CA GLN A 126 -16.20 -5.06 -6.25
C GLN A 126 -14.71 -5.14 -5.94
N LEU A 127 -14.28 -6.27 -5.35
CA LEU A 127 -13.16 -7.05 -5.89
C LEU A 127 -13.15 -8.49 -5.32
N ILE A 128 -13.47 -9.45 -6.18
CA ILE A 128 -13.08 -10.87 -6.10
C ILE A 128 -12.42 -11.08 -7.49
N ILE A 129 -11.29 -11.76 -7.72
CA ILE A 129 -10.94 -13.19 -7.58
C ILE A 129 -9.42 -13.38 -7.99
N PRO A 130 -8.81 -14.61 -8.02
CA PRO A 130 -8.28 -15.52 -6.99
C PRO A 130 -6.73 -15.78 -7.02
N ASP A 131 -6.28 -16.52 -5.99
CA ASP A 131 -5.07 -17.34 -5.78
C ASP A 131 -4.14 -17.67 -6.97
N LYS A 132 -2.85 -17.32 -6.82
CA LYS A 132 -1.71 -18.18 -7.16
C LYS A 132 -0.55 -18.07 -6.17
N THR A 133 -0.65 -18.85 -5.09
CA THR A 133 0.37 -19.83 -4.67
C THR A 133 1.85 -19.47 -4.84
N ASP A 134 2.35 -18.61 -3.95
CA ASP A 134 3.54 -18.92 -3.16
C ASP A 134 3.15 -18.76 -1.68
N ALA A 135 3.54 -19.67 -0.78
CA ALA A 135 3.26 -19.49 0.65
C ALA A 135 3.89 -18.21 1.28
N ASN A 136 4.67 -17.48 0.49
CA ASN A 136 5.48 -16.32 0.88
C ASN A 136 5.19 -15.04 0.07
N THR A 137 4.24 -15.06 -0.89
CA THR A 137 3.98 -13.92 -1.78
C THR A 137 2.48 -13.70 -1.93
N THR A 138 2.00 -12.51 -1.56
CA THR A 138 0.65 -12.05 -1.94
C THR A 138 0.77 -11.13 -3.15
N VAL A 139 0.17 -11.53 -4.28
CA VAL A 139 0.12 -10.77 -5.54
C VAL A 139 -1.22 -10.06 -5.64
N CYS A 140 -1.22 -8.73 -5.79
CA CYS A 140 -2.43 -7.91 -5.71
C CYS A 140 -2.78 -7.26 -7.06
N PRO A 141 -3.69 -7.84 -7.87
CA PRO A 141 -4.39 -7.08 -8.90
C PRO A 141 -5.52 -6.26 -8.26
N ILE A 142 -5.56 -4.95 -8.48
CA ILE A 142 -6.71 -4.07 -8.17
C ILE A 142 -7.70 -4.06 -9.34
#